data_AF-A0A9D4FM55-F1
#
_entry.id   AF-A0A9D4FM55-F1
#
_cell.length_a   1.000
_cell.length_b   1.000
_cell.length_c   1.000
_cell.angle_alpha   90.00
_cell.angle_beta   90.00
_cell.angle_gamma   90.00
#
_symmetry.space_group_name_H-M   'P 1'
#
loop_
_entity.id
_entity.type
_entity.pdbx_description
1 polymer ?
#
loop_
_entity_poly.entity_id
_entity_poly.type
_entity_poly.pdbx_seq_one_letter_code
_entity_poly.pdbx_strand_id
1 'polypeptide(L)'
;MECGCGKSYSDRFFDYEDKIGNIFGKRCKKCNIECEINGLEWVKINSNQSEAFRQRIRKHNLSMLKPGDHIAWHRLRGFYWHHATMVDIHKVSGTTTVIEYGSHRKSDAVVRENEIKDLSKTGIVYKINYELSDNTDWTLARARSLIGESKYNLFTNNCECFVTFCKTGINDSAQVKAVCNNGLKIVRDAVLFTLVMIALLCCLESDEEYMLSFHVEYAFVVIRFCRRFRNSIASFRNGSLTLEDFVDCIVEDSVIHFMTAVLIYFLVELGG
;
A
#
# COMPACT_ATOMS: atom_id res chain seq x y z
N MET A 1 -24.80 -17.78 -9.24
CA MET A 1 -24.10 -16.50 -9.01
C MET A 1 -24.05 -15.72 -10.32
N GLU A 2 -24.73 -14.58 -10.41
CA GLU A 2 -24.74 -13.74 -11.61
C GLU A 2 -23.93 -12.44 -11.38
N CYS A 3 -22.63 -12.50 -11.68
CA CYS A 3 -21.76 -11.33 -11.65
C CYS A 3 -21.68 -10.59 -13.00
N GLY A 4 -22.52 -10.96 -13.98
CA GLY A 4 -22.57 -10.34 -15.32
C GLY A 4 -21.41 -10.68 -16.26
N CYS A 5 -20.39 -11.42 -15.82
CA CYS A 5 -19.19 -11.74 -16.61
C CYS A 5 -19.36 -12.90 -17.62
N GLY A 6 -20.58 -13.39 -17.87
CA GLY A 6 -20.89 -14.53 -18.77
C GLY A 6 -21.02 -15.89 -18.07
N LYS A 7 -21.24 -16.98 -18.84
CA LYS A 7 -21.60 -18.33 -18.33
C LYS A 7 -20.66 -18.87 -17.24
N SER A 8 -21.26 -19.51 -16.23
CA SER A 8 -20.63 -20.07 -15.04
C SER A 8 -19.86 -21.37 -15.36
N TYR A 9 -18.54 -21.27 -15.49
CA TYR A 9 -17.65 -22.42 -15.35
C TYR A 9 -17.09 -22.43 -13.92
N SER A 10 -16.86 -23.61 -13.34
CA SER A 10 -16.44 -23.78 -11.94
C SER A 10 -15.08 -23.16 -11.62
N ASP A 11 -14.23 -22.98 -12.63
CA ASP A 11 -12.90 -22.38 -12.54
C ASP A 11 -12.89 -20.86 -12.35
N ARG A 12 -14.03 -20.19 -12.62
CA ARG A 12 -14.16 -18.73 -12.61
C ARG A 12 -14.26 -18.12 -11.22
N PHE A 13 -14.65 -18.91 -10.24
CA PHE A 13 -14.92 -18.42 -8.89
C PHE A 13 -13.85 -18.91 -7.92
N PHE A 14 -13.51 -18.06 -6.97
CA PHE A 14 -12.79 -18.45 -5.77
C PHE A 14 -13.83 -18.76 -4.70
N ASP A 15 -13.73 -19.92 -4.07
CA ASP A 15 -14.67 -20.37 -3.05
C ASP A 15 -14.12 -20.03 -1.67
N TYR A 16 -14.92 -19.36 -0.86
CA TYR A 16 -14.60 -19.06 0.53
C TYR A 16 -15.14 -20.18 1.41
N GLU A 17 -14.22 -20.87 2.07
CA GLU A 17 -14.49 -22.03 2.91
C GLU A 17 -14.34 -21.66 4.39
N ASP A 18 -15.24 -22.18 5.22
CA ASP A 18 -15.11 -22.12 6.66
C ASP A 18 -14.01 -23.07 7.17
N LYS A 19 -13.80 -23.13 8.49
CA LYS A 19 -12.74 -23.96 9.09
C LYS A 19 -12.94 -25.47 8.88
N ILE A 20 -14.13 -25.91 8.49
CA ILE A 20 -14.51 -27.32 8.30
C ILE A 20 -14.61 -27.64 6.79
N GLY A 21 -14.39 -26.65 5.91
CA GLY A 21 -14.40 -26.81 4.45
C GLY A 21 -15.75 -26.53 3.81
N ASN A 22 -16.74 -25.98 4.53
CA ASN A 22 -18.01 -25.62 3.92
C ASN A 22 -17.88 -24.29 3.18
N ILE A 23 -18.34 -24.25 1.93
CA ILE A 23 -18.35 -23.02 1.14
C ILE A 23 -19.47 -22.12 1.66
N PHE A 24 -19.10 -20.94 2.17
CA PHE A 24 -20.06 -19.92 2.64
C PHE A 24 -20.11 -18.70 1.71
N GLY A 25 -19.11 -18.54 0.85
CA GLY A 25 -18.98 -17.40 -0.03
C GLY A 25 -18.28 -17.73 -1.36
N LYS A 26 -18.48 -16.89 -2.36
CA LYS A 26 -17.77 -16.98 -3.65
C LYS A 26 -17.35 -15.60 -4.12
N ARG A 27 -16.17 -15.49 -4.73
CA ARG A 27 -15.69 -14.29 -5.43
C ARG A 27 -15.43 -14.57 -6.89
N CYS A 28 -15.90 -13.71 -7.77
CA CYS A 28 -15.55 -13.79 -9.19
C CYS A 28 -14.09 -13.40 -9.41
N LYS A 29 -13.26 -14.28 -9.99
CA LYS A 29 -11.85 -13.98 -10.29
C LYS A 29 -11.66 -12.87 -11.35
N LYS A 30 -12.70 -12.51 -12.09
CA LYS A 30 -12.66 -11.48 -13.15
C LYS A 30 -13.10 -10.09 -12.67
N CYS A 31 -14.27 -9.98 -12.05
CA CYS A 31 -14.82 -8.70 -11.61
C CYS A 31 -14.79 -8.49 -10.10
N ASN A 32 -14.27 -9.46 -9.34
CA ASN A 32 -14.19 -9.44 -7.88
C ASN A 32 -15.51 -9.28 -7.11
N ILE A 33 -16.67 -9.35 -7.78
CA ILE A 33 -17.97 -9.41 -7.10
C ILE A 33 -18.00 -10.62 -6.17
N GLU A 34 -18.38 -10.37 -4.92
CA GLU A 34 -18.55 -11.38 -3.88
C GLU A 34 -20.03 -11.69 -3.66
N CYS A 35 -20.33 -12.95 -3.37
CA CYS A 35 -21.67 -13.41 -3.00
C CYS A 35 -21.60 -14.34 -1.79
N GLU A 36 -22.66 -14.34 -1.00
CA GLU A 36 -22.89 -15.27 0.10
C GLU A 36 -24.15 -16.12 -0.14
N ILE A 37 -24.26 -17.23 0.59
CA ILE A 37 -25.46 -18.07 0.57
C ILE A 37 -26.50 -17.45 1.52
N ASN A 38 -27.67 -17.12 1.00
CA ASN A 38 -28.84 -16.77 1.80
C ASN A 38 -29.97 -17.74 1.47
N GLY A 39 -30.19 -18.72 2.36
CA GLY A 39 -31.10 -19.84 2.10
C GLY A 39 -30.57 -20.76 0.99
N LEU A 40 -31.25 -20.79 -0.16
CA LEU A 40 -30.85 -21.57 -1.34
C LEU A 40 -30.27 -20.70 -2.47
N GLU A 41 -30.17 -19.38 -2.25
CA GLU A 41 -29.75 -18.42 -3.28
C GLU A 41 -28.40 -17.80 -2.97
N TRP A 42 -27.69 -17.40 -4.04
CA TRP A 42 -26.44 -16.64 -3.95
C TRP A 42 -26.74 -15.16 -4.09
N VAL A 43 -26.55 -14.39 -3.01
CA VAL A 43 -26.84 -12.95 -2.96
C VAL A 43 -25.53 -12.17 -3.01
N LYS A 44 -25.50 -11.07 -3.78
CA LYS A 44 -24.33 -10.17 -3.84
C LYS A 44 -24.14 -9.45 -2.50
N ILE A 45 -22.90 -9.40 -2.05
CA ILE A 45 -22.52 -8.63 -0.87
C ILE A 45 -22.23 -7.20 -1.35
N ASN A 46 -22.99 -6.24 -0.83
CA ASN A 46 -22.70 -4.82 -1.08
C ASN A 46 -21.64 -4.37 -0.07
N SER A 47 -20.49 -3.92 -0.57
CA SER A 47 -19.42 -3.39 0.26
C SER A 47 -19.79 -1.99 0.75
N ASN A 48 -19.82 -1.77 2.06
CA ASN A 48 -20.13 -0.47 2.64
C ASN A 48 -18.82 0.29 2.93
N GLN A 49 -18.63 1.45 2.28
CA GLN A 49 -17.55 2.37 2.63
C GLN A 49 -17.63 2.77 4.10
N SER A 50 -16.50 2.72 4.81
CA SER A 50 -16.40 3.16 6.19
C SER A 50 -15.13 3.96 6.40
N GLU A 51 -15.22 5.02 7.19
CA GLU A 51 -14.04 5.71 7.67
C GLU A 51 -13.20 4.80 8.57
N ALA A 52 -11.88 4.86 8.41
CA ALA A 52 -10.93 4.08 9.18
C ALA A 52 -10.21 5.00 10.18
N PHE A 53 -10.07 4.55 11.44
CA PHE A 53 -9.34 5.28 12.47
C PHE A 53 -8.32 4.39 13.16
N ARG A 54 -7.21 5.01 13.59
CA ARG A 54 -6.06 4.28 14.16
C ARG A 54 -6.11 4.31 15.69
N GLN A 55 -6.05 3.14 16.29
CA GLN A 55 -5.91 2.99 17.74
C GLN A 55 -4.51 2.46 18.06
N ARG A 56 -3.72 3.24 18.78
CA ARG A 56 -2.41 2.78 19.28
C ARG A 56 -2.61 1.68 20.32
N ILE A 57 -1.97 0.53 20.12
CA ILE A 57 -1.98 -0.58 21.07
C ILE A 57 -0.72 -0.50 21.93
N ARG A 58 -0.91 -0.46 23.26
CA ARG A 58 0.21 -0.48 24.20
C ARG A 58 0.86 -1.87 24.19
N LYS A 59 2.17 -1.93 24.41
CA LYS A 59 2.95 -3.18 24.40
C LYS A 59 2.38 -4.28 25.31
N HIS A 60 1.88 -3.94 26.49
CA HIS A 60 1.25 -4.89 27.42
C HIS A 60 -0.18 -5.31 27.02
N ASN A 61 -0.79 -4.65 26.04
CA ASN A 61 -2.15 -4.91 25.56
C ASN A 61 -2.18 -5.59 24.19
N LEU A 62 -1.04 -6.09 23.68
CA LEU A 62 -1.00 -6.81 22.40
C LEU A 62 -1.89 -8.06 22.40
N SER A 63 -2.12 -8.66 23.57
CA SER A 63 -3.05 -9.77 23.77
C SER A 63 -4.52 -9.44 23.51
N MET A 64 -4.89 -8.16 23.37
CA MET A 64 -6.24 -7.72 23.03
C MET A 64 -6.54 -7.81 21.54
N LEU A 65 -5.51 -7.96 20.69
CA LEU A 65 -5.67 -8.17 19.26
C LEU A 65 -6.34 -9.52 19.01
N LYS A 66 -7.22 -9.56 18.01
CA LYS A 66 -8.01 -10.74 17.66
C LYS A 66 -7.74 -11.16 16.21
N PRO A 67 -7.98 -12.44 15.86
CA PRO A 67 -8.01 -12.87 14.47
C PRO A 67 -8.93 -11.98 13.62
N GLY A 68 -8.47 -11.58 12.45
CA GLY A 68 -9.14 -10.64 11.55
C GLY A 68 -8.98 -9.15 11.91
N ASP A 69 -8.17 -8.80 12.92
CA ASP A 69 -7.78 -7.41 13.15
C ASP A 69 -6.81 -6.93 12.07
N HIS A 70 -7.04 -5.72 11.56
CA HIS A 70 -6.08 -5.00 10.74
C HIS A 70 -5.08 -4.31 11.68
N ILE A 71 -3.83 -4.75 11.62
CA ILE A 71 -2.74 -4.15 12.39
C ILE A 71 -1.73 -3.44 11.49
N ALA A 72 -1.13 -2.37 12.00
CA ALA A 72 -0.10 -1.63 11.30
C ALA A 72 1.03 -1.22 12.24
N TRP A 73 2.25 -1.13 11.72
CA TRP A 73 3.43 -0.63 12.43
C TRP A 73 4.41 0.03 11.47
N HIS A 74 5.35 0.80 12.02
CA HIS A 74 6.38 1.46 11.22
C HIS A 74 7.55 0.54 10.90
N ARG A 75 8.03 0.56 9.65
CA ARG A 75 9.31 -0.04 9.26
C ARG A 75 10.33 1.03 8.88
N LEU A 76 11.61 0.66 8.87
CA LEU A 76 12.75 1.54 8.56
C LEU A 76 12.67 2.91 9.27
N ARG A 77 12.71 2.93 10.61
CA ARG A 77 12.67 4.17 11.43
C ARG A 77 11.51 5.14 11.12
N GLY A 78 10.39 4.64 10.58
CA GLY A 78 9.19 5.46 10.34
C GLY A 78 8.91 5.77 8.87
N PHE A 79 9.78 5.40 7.93
CA PHE A 79 9.63 5.76 6.52
C PHE A 79 8.38 5.21 5.84
N TYR A 80 7.84 4.07 6.30
CA TYR A 80 6.55 3.60 5.80
C TYR A 80 5.80 2.75 6.83
N TRP A 81 4.48 2.69 6.61
CA TRP A 81 3.56 1.87 7.37
C TRP A 81 3.47 0.49 6.73
N HIS A 82 3.62 -0.53 7.56
CA HIS A 82 3.42 -1.90 7.16
C HIS A 82 2.12 -2.40 7.77
N HIS A 83 1.27 -2.99 6.93
CA HIS A 83 -0.07 -3.43 7.28
C HIS A 83 -0.16 -4.95 7.17
N ALA A 84 -0.86 -5.58 8.12
CA ALA A 84 -1.08 -7.02 8.11
C ALA A 84 -2.46 -7.39 8.66
N THR A 85 -3.00 -8.50 8.18
CA THR A 85 -4.18 -9.14 8.75
C THR A 85 -3.75 -10.11 9.83
N MET A 86 -4.26 -9.93 11.04
CA MET A 86 -3.97 -10.80 12.18
C MET A 86 -4.63 -12.18 12.00
N VAL A 87 -3.87 -13.27 12.14
CA VAL A 87 -4.41 -14.64 12.09
C VAL A 87 -4.51 -15.23 13.49
N ASP A 88 -3.44 -15.21 14.27
CA ASP A 88 -3.43 -15.77 15.63
C ASP A 88 -2.32 -15.19 16.53
N ILE A 89 -2.50 -15.31 17.85
CA ILE A 89 -1.47 -15.04 18.87
C ILE A 89 -1.20 -16.31 19.65
N HIS A 90 0.01 -16.85 19.48
CA HIS A 90 0.50 -17.95 20.29
C HIS A 90 1.06 -17.40 21.60
N LYS A 91 0.19 -17.32 22.63
CA LYS A 91 0.53 -16.71 23.93
C LYS A 91 1.75 -17.33 24.62
N VAL A 92 2.00 -18.62 24.42
CA VAL A 92 3.10 -19.36 25.07
C VAL A 92 4.45 -19.02 24.45
N SER A 93 4.53 -18.98 23.11
CA SER A 93 5.76 -18.63 22.38
C SER A 93 5.96 -17.12 22.23
N GLY A 94 4.89 -16.33 22.43
CA GLY A 94 4.86 -14.90 22.11
C GLY A 94 4.81 -14.61 20.61
N THR A 95 4.68 -15.64 19.77
CA THR A 95 4.63 -15.48 18.31
C THR A 95 3.24 -15.04 17.86
N THR A 96 3.21 -14.24 16.80
CA THR A 96 2.01 -13.69 16.19
C THR A 96 1.99 -14.08 14.72
N THR A 97 0.94 -14.74 14.29
CA THR A 97 0.76 -15.16 12.90
C THR A 97 -0.05 -14.12 12.17
N VAL A 98 0.44 -13.67 11.03
CA VAL A 98 -0.19 -12.64 10.20
C VAL A 98 -0.18 -13.04 8.74
N ILE A 99 -1.13 -12.54 7.96
CA ILE A 99 -1.06 -12.55 6.50
C ILE A 99 -0.76 -11.12 6.04
N GLU A 100 0.32 -10.97 5.29
CA GLU A 100 0.83 -9.68 4.84
C GLU A 100 1.43 -9.81 3.45
N TYR A 101 1.49 -8.68 2.73
CA TYR A 101 2.47 -8.56 1.64
C TYR A 101 3.87 -8.51 2.25
N GLY A 102 4.72 -9.49 1.94
CA GLY A 102 6.09 -9.55 2.44
C GLY A 102 7.08 -9.90 1.34
N SER A 103 8.34 -9.46 1.50
CA SER A 103 9.42 -9.80 0.57
C SER A 103 10.81 -9.78 1.20
N HIS A 104 11.78 -10.40 0.52
CA HIS A 104 13.21 -10.08 0.63
C HIS A 104 13.65 -8.89 -0.25
N ARG A 105 12.91 -8.53 -1.32
CA ARG A 105 13.13 -7.38 -2.23
C ARG A 105 11.79 -6.74 -2.70
N LYS A 106 11.69 -5.42 -2.80
CA LYS A 106 10.41 -4.71 -3.08
C LYS A 106 9.65 -5.20 -4.34
N SER A 107 10.35 -5.62 -5.40
CA SER A 107 9.77 -6.14 -6.65
C SER A 107 9.10 -7.52 -6.52
N ASP A 108 9.39 -8.24 -5.43
CA ASP A 108 9.01 -9.65 -5.25
C ASP A 108 8.03 -9.81 -4.08
N ALA A 109 7.31 -8.75 -3.73
CA ALA A 109 6.36 -8.79 -2.63
C ALA A 109 5.17 -9.66 -2.99
N VAL A 110 4.98 -10.69 -2.17
CA VAL A 110 3.91 -11.68 -2.31
C VAL A 110 3.10 -11.69 -1.01
N VAL A 111 1.79 -11.83 -1.14
CA VAL A 111 0.93 -12.09 0.02
C VAL A 111 1.30 -13.46 0.58
N ARG A 112 1.71 -13.50 1.85
CA ARG A 112 2.13 -14.72 2.53
C ARG A 112 1.69 -14.72 3.97
N GLU A 113 1.52 -15.92 4.51
CA GLU A 113 1.44 -16.10 5.95
C GLU A 113 2.86 -16.00 6.55
N ASN A 114 2.98 -15.29 7.66
CA ASN A 114 4.26 -14.99 8.29
C ASN A 114 4.12 -15.04 9.81
N GLU A 115 5.13 -15.59 10.48
CA GLU A 115 5.22 -15.60 11.94
C GLU A 115 6.14 -14.48 12.43
N ILE A 116 5.60 -13.60 13.26
CA ILE A 116 6.34 -12.53 13.93
C ILE A 116 6.66 -13.00 15.35
N LYS A 117 7.93 -13.28 15.64
CA LYS A 117 8.39 -13.81 16.93
C LYS A 117 8.04 -12.93 18.14
N ASP A 118 8.08 -11.61 17.95
CA ASP A 118 7.73 -10.65 18.99
C ASP A 118 7.24 -9.37 18.32
N LEU A 119 5.91 -9.23 18.22
CA LEU A 119 5.28 -8.07 17.62
C LEU A 119 5.65 -6.77 18.35
N SER A 120 6.02 -6.82 19.63
CA SER A 120 6.42 -5.64 20.38
C SER A 120 7.79 -5.06 19.98
N LYS A 121 8.60 -5.84 19.26
CA LYS A 121 9.91 -5.41 18.73
C LYS A 121 9.81 -4.74 17.37
N THR A 122 8.63 -4.76 16.73
CA THR A 122 8.43 -4.09 15.44
C THR A 122 8.18 -2.58 15.58
N GLY A 123 8.10 -2.08 16.82
CA GLY A 123 7.86 -0.69 17.14
C GLY A 123 6.48 -0.47 17.76
N ILE A 124 5.89 0.69 17.50
CA ILE A 124 4.53 0.99 17.96
C ILE A 124 3.54 0.29 17.02
N VAL A 125 2.70 -0.56 17.61
CA VAL A 125 1.63 -1.27 16.91
C VAL A 125 0.34 -0.46 17.01
N TYR A 126 -0.39 -0.41 15.90
CA TYR A 126 -1.69 0.22 15.78
C TYR A 126 -2.69 -0.81 15.30
N LYS A 127 -3.90 -0.75 15.84
CA LYS A 127 -5.08 -1.41 15.30
C LYS A 127 -5.83 -0.40 14.44
N ILE A 128 -6.15 -0.77 13.20
CA ILE A 128 -6.99 0.02 12.32
C ILE A 128 -8.42 -0.45 12.52
N ASN A 129 -9.26 0.45 13.04
CA ASN A 129 -10.67 0.21 13.24
C ASN A 129 -11.47 0.85 12.11
N TYR A 130 -12.61 0.26 11.81
CA TYR A 130 -13.50 0.67 10.74
C TYR A 130 -14.90 0.81 11.34
N GLU A 131 -15.65 1.84 10.94
CA GLU A 131 -17.04 2.00 11.40
C GLU A 131 -17.93 0.86 10.89
N LEU A 132 -17.67 0.38 9.68
CA LEU A 132 -18.32 -0.79 9.08
C LEU A 132 -17.22 -1.72 8.58
N SER A 133 -17.22 -2.96 9.06
CA SER A 133 -16.30 -3.99 8.58
C SER A 133 -16.97 -5.35 8.61
N ASP A 134 -16.47 -6.25 7.77
CA ASP A 134 -16.92 -7.62 7.78
C ASP A 134 -16.39 -8.37 8.99
N ASN A 135 -17.07 -9.46 9.30
CA ASN A 135 -16.69 -10.33 10.41
C ASN A 135 -15.32 -11.00 10.16
N THR A 136 -14.81 -11.65 11.22
CA THR A 136 -13.51 -12.31 11.18
C THR A 136 -13.42 -13.39 10.11
N ASP A 137 -14.50 -14.15 9.87
CA ASP A 137 -14.48 -15.26 8.92
C ASP A 137 -14.31 -14.77 7.49
N TRP A 138 -15.07 -13.75 7.08
CA TRP A 138 -14.88 -13.06 5.80
C TRP A 138 -13.49 -12.45 5.68
N THR A 139 -13.02 -11.78 6.73
CA THR A 139 -11.70 -11.13 6.73
C THR A 139 -10.58 -12.14 6.48
N LEU A 140 -10.59 -13.25 7.21
CA LEU A 140 -9.57 -14.29 7.09
C LEU A 140 -9.70 -15.08 5.79
N ALA A 141 -10.92 -15.35 5.31
CA ALA A 141 -11.14 -16.02 4.03
C ALA A 141 -10.58 -15.20 2.87
N ARG A 142 -10.83 -13.89 2.83
CA ARG A 142 -10.24 -12.99 1.83
C ARG A 142 -8.72 -12.98 1.91
N ALA A 143 -8.16 -12.79 3.10
CA ALA A 143 -6.71 -12.76 3.31
C ALA A 143 -6.03 -14.04 2.80
N ARG A 144 -6.59 -15.22 3.14
CA ARG A 144 -6.08 -16.52 2.69
C ARG A 144 -6.26 -16.72 1.18
N SER A 145 -7.37 -16.27 0.61
CA SER A 145 -7.64 -16.39 -0.84
C SER A 145 -6.63 -15.68 -1.73
N LEU A 146 -5.91 -14.71 -1.15
CA LEU A 146 -4.94 -13.89 -1.84
C LEU A 146 -3.50 -14.33 -1.57
N ILE A 147 -3.26 -15.37 -0.75
CA ILE A 147 -1.91 -15.91 -0.56
C ILE A 147 -1.34 -16.32 -1.93
N GLY A 148 -0.11 -15.88 -2.22
CA GLY A 148 0.53 -16.06 -3.52
C GLY A 148 0.29 -14.92 -4.51
N GLU A 149 -0.61 -13.97 -4.23
CA GLU A 149 -0.76 -12.76 -5.05
C GLU A 149 0.53 -11.94 -4.99
N SER A 150 1.09 -11.64 -6.16
CA SER A 150 2.41 -11.04 -6.33
C SER A 150 2.37 -9.71 -7.08
N LYS A 151 1.18 -9.20 -7.43
CA LYS A 151 1.00 -7.89 -8.08
C LYS A 151 1.13 -6.73 -7.09
N TYR A 152 2.03 -6.84 -6.11
CA TYR A 152 2.25 -5.79 -5.13
C TYR A 152 2.62 -4.50 -5.83
N ASN A 153 1.96 -3.42 -5.44
CA ASN A 153 2.25 -2.10 -5.93
C ASN A 153 2.28 -1.10 -4.76
N LEU A 154 3.30 -0.24 -4.69
CA LEU A 154 3.58 0.62 -3.54
C LEU A 154 2.44 1.59 -3.20
N PHE A 155 1.65 2.05 -4.17
CA PHE A 155 0.65 3.09 -3.92
C PHE A 155 -0.81 2.66 -4.11
N THR A 156 -1.07 1.55 -4.78
CA THR A 156 -2.42 1.15 -5.27
C THR A 156 -2.81 -0.29 -4.92
N ASN A 157 -1.85 -1.22 -4.89
CA ASN A 157 -2.02 -2.61 -4.44
C ASN A 157 -0.99 -2.93 -3.34
N ASN A 158 -0.90 -2.02 -2.37
CA ASN A 158 0.05 -2.15 -1.27
C ASN A 158 -0.57 -2.94 -0.10
N CYS A 159 0.21 -3.10 0.97
CA CYS A 159 -0.24 -3.80 2.16
C CYS A 159 -1.50 -3.18 2.81
N GLU A 160 -1.70 -1.86 2.74
CA GLU A 160 -2.88 -1.20 3.31
C GLU A 160 -4.14 -1.50 2.48
N CYS A 161 -4.03 -1.44 1.16
CA CYS A 161 -5.12 -1.75 0.23
C CYS A 161 -5.54 -3.21 0.38
N PHE A 162 -4.58 -4.12 0.43
CA PHE A 162 -4.80 -5.54 0.69
C PHE A 162 -5.57 -5.80 1.98
N VAL A 163 -5.08 -5.29 3.12
CA VAL A 163 -5.72 -5.59 4.42
C VAL A 163 -7.08 -4.88 4.53
N THR A 164 -7.22 -3.70 3.91
CA THR A 164 -8.52 -3.01 3.82
C THR A 164 -9.53 -3.84 3.04
N PHE A 165 -9.17 -4.35 1.87
CA PHE A 165 -10.02 -5.26 1.09
C PHE A 165 -10.40 -6.49 1.91
N CYS A 166 -9.44 -7.09 2.63
CA CYS A 166 -9.73 -8.21 3.51
C CYS A 166 -10.80 -7.81 4.54
N LYS A 167 -10.64 -6.65 5.18
CA LYS A 167 -11.48 -6.22 6.29
C LYS A 167 -12.88 -5.72 5.88
N THR A 168 -13.04 -5.16 4.69
CA THR A 168 -14.27 -4.46 4.29
C THR A 168 -14.91 -5.00 3.00
N GLY A 169 -14.22 -5.88 2.27
CA GLY A 169 -14.67 -6.36 0.95
C GLY A 169 -14.63 -5.32 -0.15
N ILE A 170 -14.23 -4.09 0.18
CA ILE A 170 -14.14 -2.99 -0.76
C ILE A 170 -12.87 -3.18 -1.60
N ASN A 171 -13.05 -3.49 -2.87
CA ASN A 171 -11.95 -3.64 -3.83
C ASN A 171 -11.69 -2.35 -4.62
N ASP A 172 -11.98 -1.20 -4.01
CA ASP A 172 -12.26 0.03 -4.74
C ASP A 172 -11.01 0.70 -5.33
N SER A 173 -11.08 0.88 -6.65
CA SER A 173 -10.46 1.96 -7.39
C SER A 173 -10.79 3.37 -6.87
N ALA A 174 -11.60 3.53 -5.82
CA ALA A 174 -11.77 4.79 -5.09
C ALA A 174 -10.51 5.18 -4.32
N GLN A 175 -9.66 4.22 -3.93
CA GLN A 175 -8.30 4.51 -3.49
C GLN A 175 -7.46 5.09 -4.62
N VAL A 176 -7.69 4.75 -5.91
CA VAL A 176 -7.02 5.43 -7.03
C VAL A 176 -7.38 6.93 -7.08
N LYS A 177 -8.58 7.35 -6.65
CA LYS A 177 -8.91 8.79 -6.52
C LYS A 177 -8.23 9.46 -5.33
N ALA A 178 -8.14 8.77 -4.18
CA ALA A 178 -7.43 9.29 -3.01
C ALA A 178 -5.90 9.31 -3.20
N VAL A 179 -5.36 8.29 -3.87
CA VAL A 179 -3.95 8.12 -4.23
C VAL A 179 -3.55 9.07 -5.36
N CYS A 180 -4.39 9.31 -6.37
CA CYS A 180 -4.15 10.41 -7.33
C CYS A 180 -4.10 11.76 -6.61
N ASN A 181 -5.00 12.01 -5.65
CA ASN A 181 -4.99 13.27 -4.89
C ASN A 181 -3.77 13.37 -3.94
N ASN A 182 -3.33 12.27 -3.34
CA ASN A 182 -2.14 12.26 -2.48
C ASN A 182 -0.84 12.29 -3.30
N GLY A 183 -0.79 11.63 -4.46
CA GLY A 183 0.30 11.71 -5.43
C GLY A 183 0.45 13.12 -6.01
N LEU A 184 -0.67 13.78 -6.36
CA LEU A 184 -0.66 15.19 -6.75
C LEU A 184 -0.19 16.11 -5.61
N LYS A 185 -0.54 15.82 -4.36
CA LYS A 185 0.00 16.55 -3.19
C LYS A 185 1.49 16.29 -3.01
N ILE A 186 1.98 15.07 -3.14
CA ILE A 186 3.41 14.73 -3.04
C ILE A 186 4.20 15.43 -4.14
N VAL A 187 3.71 15.43 -5.38
CA VAL A 187 4.32 16.14 -6.50
C VAL A 187 4.32 17.64 -6.25
N ARG A 188 3.18 18.21 -5.80
CA ARG A 188 3.09 19.63 -5.43
C ARG A 188 4.08 19.99 -4.32
N ASP A 189 4.17 19.17 -3.28
CA ASP A 189 5.02 19.43 -2.11
C ASP A 189 6.50 19.26 -2.46
N ALA A 190 6.86 18.31 -3.33
CA ALA A 190 8.22 18.15 -3.87
C ALA A 190 8.63 19.35 -4.76
N VAL A 191 7.71 19.85 -5.59
CA VAL A 191 7.93 21.07 -6.38
C VAL A 191 8.06 22.30 -5.49
N LEU A 192 7.21 22.44 -4.47
CA LEU A 192 7.27 23.56 -3.54
C LEU A 192 8.57 23.54 -2.73
N PHE A 193 8.98 22.37 -2.24
CA PHE A 193 10.24 22.19 -1.53
C PHE A 193 11.44 22.55 -2.41
N THR A 194 11.43 22.11 -3.67
CA THR A 194 12.44 22.47 -4.67
C THR A 194 12.56 23.99 -4.82
N LEU A 195 11.43 24.69 -4.99
CA LEU A 195 11.42 26.16 -5.14
C LEU A 195 11.93 26.87 -3.89
N VAL A 196 11.59 26.37 -2.70
CA VAL A 196 12.06 26.91 -1.42
C VAL A 196 13.57 26.70 -1.26
N MET A 197 14.09 25.53 -1.61
CA MET A 197 15.54 25.26 -1.56
C MET A 197 16.32 26.16 -2.52
N ILE A 198 15.84 26.35 -3.75
CA ILE A 198 16.44 27.29 -4.71
C ILE A 198 16.44 28.71 -4.13
N ALA A 199 15.31 29.16 -3.56
CA ALA A 199 15.20 30.49 -2.97
C ALA A 199 16.13 30.68 -1.76
N LEU A 200 16.24 29.69 -0.87
CA LEU A 200 17.16 29.72 0.27
C LEU A 200 18.62 29.75 -0.17
N LEU A 201 19.00 28.96 -1.16
CA LEU A 201 20.35 28.98 -1.74
C LEU A 201 20.70 30.34 -2.35
N CYS A 202 19.76 30.96 -3.09
CA CYS A 202 19.91 32.32 -3.58
C CYS A 202 20.04 33.38 -2.47
N CYS A 203 19.60 33.08 -1.24
CA CYS A 203 19.67 34.00 -0.10
C CYS A 203 20.85 33.75 0.85
N LEU A 204 21.47 32.55 0.82
CA LEU A 204 22.45 32.12 1.82
C LEU A 204 23.91 32.16 1.37
N GLU A 205 24.20 32.14 0.07
CA GLU A 205 25.59 32.12 -0.41
C GLU A 205 25.99 33.40 -1.15
N SER A 206 27.10 33.99 -0.71
CA SER A 206 27.77 35.14 -1.33
C SER A 206 28.86 34.75 -2.34
N ASP A 207 29.06 33.45 -2.57
CA ASP A 207 30.17 32.90 -3.36
C ASP A 207 29.64 32.27 -4.67
N GLU A 208 29.90 32.93 -5.81
CA GLU A 208 29.28 32.60 -7.11
C GLU A 208 29.69 31.22 -7.66
N GLU A 209 30.87 30.70 -7.26
CA GLU A 209 31.46 29.48 -7.83
C GLU A 209 30.78 28.20 -7.31
N TYR A 210 30.44 28.15 -6.00
CA TYR A 210 29.71 27.02 -5.39
C TYR A 210 28.28 26.92 -5.90
N MET A 211 27.61 28.07 -6.00
CA MET A 211 26.26 28.18 -6.56
C MET A 211 26.20 27.62 -7.99
N LEU A 212 27.19 27.90 -8.83
CA LEU A 212 27.21 27.41 -10.20
C LEU A 212 27.34 25.88 -10.27
N SER A 213 28.22 25.29 -9.46
CA SER A 213 28.43 23.84 -9.40
C SER A 213 27.16 23.09 -8.95
N PHE A 214 26.54 23.55 -7.86
CA PHE A 214 25.29 22.98 -7.37
C PHE A 214 24.16 23.12 -8.41
N HIS A 215 24.01 24.30 -9.03
CA HIS A 215 22.97 24.53 -10.03
C HIS A 215 23.11 23.63 -11.25
N VAL A 216 24.35 23.35 -11.71
CA VAL A 216 24.59 22.45 -12.84
C VAL A 216 24.19 21.01 -12.49
N GLU A 217 24.65 20.49 -11.35
CA GLU A 217 24.31 19.12 -10.91
C GLU A 217 22.81 18.96 -10.64
N TYR A 218 22.20 19.95 -9.99
CA TYR A 218 20.77 19.97 -9.73
C TYR A 218 19.94 20.06 -11.03
N ALA A 219 20.38 20.87 -12.00
CA ALA A 219 19.72 20.95 -13.31
C ALA A 219 19.69 19.59 -14.03
N PHE A 220 20.76 18.79 -13.94
CA PHE A 220 20.76 17.43 -14.49
C PHE A 220 19.71 16.52 -13.83
N VAL A 221 19.52 16.65 -12.52
CA VAL A 221 18.53 15.88 -11.77
C VAL A 221 17.10 16.28 -12.15
N VAL A 222 16.83 17.58 -12.34
CA VAL A 222 15.54 18.07 -12.87
C VAL A 222 15.30 17.61 -14.30
N ILE A 223 16.30 17.69 -15.19
CA ILE A 223 16.18 17.26 -16.59
C ILE A 223 15.86 15.77 -16.69
N ARG A 224 16.52 14.93 -15.89
CA ARG A 224 16.26 13.48 -15.83
C ARG A 224 14.85 13.19 -15.35
N PHE A 225 14.39 13.86 -14.29
CA PHE A 225 13.02 13.74 -13.79
C PHE A 225 12.00 14.12 -14.88
N CYS A 226 12.16 15.29 -15.51
CA CYS A 226 11.28 15.76 -16.58
C CYS A 226 11.21 14.81 -17.78
N ARG A 227 12.34 14.19 -18.17
CA ARG A 227 12.36 13.19 -19.26
C ARG A 227 11.58 11.94 -18.88
N ARG A 228 11.78 11.39 -17.68
CA ARG A 228 11.06 10.20 -17.22
C ARG A 228 9.57 10.48 -17.07
N PHE A 229 9.20 11.61 -16.46
CA PHE A 229 7.82 12.05 -16.34
C PHE A 229 7.12 12.16 -17.71
N ARG A 230 7.78 12.75 -18.71
CA ARG A 230 7.26 12.83 -20.08
C ARG A 230 7.04 11.45 -20.71
N ASN A 231 7.98 10.53 -20.50
CA ASN A 231 7.86 9.15 -20.99
C ASN A 231 6.69 8.43 -20.32
N SER A 232 6.53 8.56 -18.99
CA SER A 232 5.40 8.00 -18.25
C SER A 232 4.06 8.55 -18.77
N ILE A 233 3.97 9.85 -19.07
CA ILE A 233 2.77 10.43 -19.68
C ILE A 233 2.48 9.83 -21.06
N ALA A 234 3.51 9.69 -21.91
CA ALA A 234 3.36 9.12 -23.24
C ALA A 234 2.88 7.66 -23.18
N SER A 235 3.47 6.88 -22.27
CA SER A 235 3.11 5.48 -22.02
C SER A 235 1.72 5.32 -21.38
N PHE A 236 1.28 6.26 -20.54
CA PHE A 236 -0.09 6.26 -20.06
C PHE A 236 -1.09 6.59 -21.17
N ARG A 237 -0.80 7.61 -21.98
CA ARG A 237 -1.68 8.05 -23.09
C ARG A 237 -1.86 7.00 -24.19
N ASN A 238 -0.84 6.19 -24.46
CA ASN A 238 -0.92 5.12 -25.45
C ASN A 238 -1.46 3.79 -24.88
N GLY A 239 -1.86 3.77 -23.60
CA GLY A 239 -2.42 2.60 -22.93
C GLY A 239 -1.40 1.53 -22.54
N SER A 240 -0.10 1.79 -22.69
CA SER A 240 0.96 0.85 -22.27
C SER A 240 1.22 0.86 -20.75
N LEU A 241 0.81 1.92 -20.05
CA LEU A 241 0.75 1.98 -18.59
C LEU A 241 -0.71 2.05 -18.13
N THR A 242 -1.04 1.32 -17.06
CA THR A 242 -2.29 1.55 -16.34
C THR A 242 -2.23 2.89 -15.58
N LEU A 243 -3.37 3.43 -15.15
CA LEU A 243 -3.42 4.64 -14.31
C LEU A 243 -2.64 4.44 -13.00
N GLU A 244 -2.71 3.22 -12.47
CA GLU A 244 -1.98 2.76 -11.31
C GLU A 244 -0.48 2.84 -11.57
N ASP A 245 0.04 2.11 -12.56
CA ASP A 245 1.48 2.11 -12.89
C ASP A 245 2.03 3.50 -13.22
N PHE A 246 1.20 4.36 -13.84
CA PHE A 246 1.55 5.74 -14.15
C PHE A 246 1.78 6.57 -12.87
N VAL A 247 0.90 6.45 -11.88
CA VAL A 247 1.04 7.17 -10.61
C VAL A 247 2.28 6.70 -9.86
N ASP A 248 2.56 5.39 -9.84
CA ASP A 248 3.72 4.86 -9.14
C ASP A 248 5.03 5.37 -9.77
N CYS A 249 5.11 5.38 -11.10
CA CYS A 249 6.26 5.92 -11.82
C CYS A 249 6.53 7.38 -11.42
N ILE A 250 5.48 8.20 -11.31
CA ILE A 250 5.62 9.62 -10.94
C ILE A 250 6.13 9.79 -9.51
N VAL A 251 5.57 9.02 -8.58
CA VAL A 251 5.92 9.16 -7.16
C VAL A 251 7.31 8.61 -6.88
N GLU A 252 7.68 7.46 -7.44
CA GLU A 252 9.03 6.90 -7.32
C GLU A 252 10.08 7.87 -7.87
N ASP A 253 9.82 8.44 -9.06
CA ASP A 253 10.71 9.43 -9.67
C ASP A 253 10.84 10.69 -8.82
N SER A 254 9.76 11.11 -8.15
CA SER A 254 9.75 12.29 -7.26
C SER A 254 10.56 12.05 -5.98
N VAL A 255 10.48 10.85 -5.39
CA VAL A 255 11.29 10.47 -4.22
C VAL A 255 12.77 10.37 -4.58
N ILE A 256 13.10 9.75 -5.72
CA ILE A 256 14.48 9.67 -6.21
C ILE A 256 15.03 11.07 -6.46
N HIS A 257 14.25 11.94 -7.08
CA HIS A 257 14.61 13.33 -7.32
C HIS A 257 14.94 14.06 -6.01
N PHE A 258 14.08 13.96 -5.00
CA PHE A 258 14.28 14.56 -3.69
C PHE A 258 15.55 14.04 -2.99
N MET A 259 15.73 12.72 -2.92
CA MET A 259 16.90 12.13 -2.25
C MET A 259 18.21 12.49 -2.95
N THR A 260 18.20 12.57 -4.28
CA THR A 260 19.38 12.97 -5.06
C THR A 260 19.69 14.46 -4.85
N ALA A 261 18.68 15.31 -4.79
CA ALA A 261 18.83 16.74 -4.50
C ALA A 261 19.48 16.99 -3.13
N VAL A 262 19.00 16.28 -2.10
CA VAL A 262 19.55 16.34 -0.74
C VAL A 262 21.00 15.84 -0.72
N LEU A 263 21.30 14.75 -1.44
CA LEU A 263 22.66 14.21 -1.51
C LEU A 263 23.62 15.17 -2.21
N ILE A 264 23.22 15.79 -3.32
CA ILE A 264 24.03 16.79 -4.03
C ILE A 264 24.34 17.98 -3.11
N TYR A 265 23.33 18.47 -2.37
CA TYR A 265 23.51 19.54 -1.40
C TYR A 265 24.61 19.19 -0.38
N PHE A 266 24.52 18.01 0.26
CA PHE A 266 25.53 17.58 1.22
C PHE A 266 26.92 17.33 0.59
N LEU A 267 26.99 16.83 -0.64
CA LEU A 267 28.27 16.58 -1.31
C LEU A 267 28.99 17.87 -1.71
N VAL A 268 28.25 18.91 -2.08
CA VAL A 268 28.80 20.23 -2.38
C VAL A 268 29.21 20.94 -1.09
N GLU A 269 28.39 20.87 -0.03
CA GLU A 269 28.67 21.52 1.27
C GLU A 269 29.83 20.87 2.04
N LEU A 270 30.02 19.55 1.92
CA LEU A 270 31.12 18.81 2.58
C LEU A 270 32.40 18.70 1.73
N GLY A 271 32.33 19.08 0.45
CA GLY A 271 33.43 18.98 -0.51
C GLY A 271 34.18 20.30 -0.75
N GLY A 272 33.73 21.40 -0.15
CA GLY A 272 34.39 22.71 -0.12
C GLY A 272 35.36 22.86 1.05
#